data_AF-A0A4V2W5S3-F1
#
_entry.id   AF-A0A4V2W5S3-F1
#
_cell.length_a   1.000
_cell.length_b   1.000
_cell.length_c   1.000
_cell.angle_alpha   90.00
_cell.angle_beta   90.00
_cell.angle_gamma   90.00
#
_symmetry.space_group_name_H-M   'P 1'
#
loop_
_entity.id
_entity.type
_entity.pdbx_description
1 polymer ?
#
loop_
_entity_poly.entity_id
_entity_poly.type
_entity_poly.pdbx_seq_one_letter_code
_entity_poly.pdbx_strand_id
1 'polypeptide(L)'
;MNEKITHQIEEMKKQTIGVEVEMNSITRERAAKLAAEYFGTGRYENTASRNGYMTWSAWDGQGREWKFQKDVSIAGDDAHKCEMVTPILKYEDMETLQELIRKLRKAGAKSDATRGCGVHIHIGANDHTPQTMRNLANIMASHESLIAEALDLDRGRMNRYCRTVDPRFLEQLNKKKPKTMSKLADIWYGTQGCNYGRSQHYNDSRYHMLNYHATFTKGTIEFRLFQFDAPADGKQNGLHAGQLKSYIQLCLALSQMAKEVRTASPKPQQNENPKYAMRTWLLRLGFIGDEFKTARDLLTRRLAGDTAFRTARR
;
A
#
# COMPACT_ATOMS: atom_id res chain seq x y z
N MET A 1 20.47 16.73 -9.80
CA MET A 1 19.33 15.81 -10.04
C MET A 1 18.78 16.12 -11.42
N ASN A 2 18.41 15.13 -12.24
CA ASN A 2 17.85 15.39 -13.58
C ASN A 2 16.49 16.08 -13.44
N GLU A 3 16.22 17.15 -14.20
CA GLU A 3 14.95 17.92 -14.20
C GLU A 3 13.72 17.00 -14.32
N LYS A 4 13.81 15.97 -15.15
CA LYS A 4 12.73 14.98 -15.31
C LYS A 4 12.41 14.26 -13.99
N ILE A 5 13.45 13.87 -13.24
CA ILE A 5 13.28 13.15 -11.97
C ILE A 5 12.73 14.10 -10.89
N THR A 6 13.19 15.35 -10.88
CA THR A 6 12.65 16.37 -9.97
C THR A 6 11.15 16.56 -10.21
N HIS A 7 10.74 16.76 -11.47
CA HIS A 7 9.34 16.91 -11.84
C HIS A 7 8.51 15.66 -11.47
N GLN A 8 9.04 14.46 -11.72
CA GLN A 8 8.38 13.21 -11.30
C GLN A 8 8.15 13.15 -9.79
N ILE A 9 9.13 13.56 -8.97
CA ILE A 9 9.00 13.60 -7.50
C ILE A 9 7.94 14.64 -7.08
N GLU A 10 7.92 15.81 -7.71
CA GLU A 10 6.94 16.86 -7.43
C GLU A 10 5.51 16.39 -7.74
N GLU A 11 5.27 15.83 -8.93
CA GLU A 11 3.96 15.30 -9.33
C GLU A 11 3.54 14.11 -8.47
N MET A 12 4.49 13.25 -8.11
CA MET A 12 4.24 12.14 -7.21
C MET A 12 3.63 12.61 -5.88
N LYS A 13 4.16 13.70 -5.29
CA LYS A 13 3.73 14.24 -3.99
C LYS A 13 2.37 14.96 -4.03
N LYS A 14 1.84 15.29 -5.21
CA LYS A 14 0.52 15.94 -5.36
C LYS A 14 -0.65 14.96 -5.26
N GLN A 15 -0.39 13.66 -5.38
CA GLN A 15 -1.43 12.63 -5.34
C GLN A 15 -2.03 12.50 -3.93
N THR A 16 -3.31 12.10 -3.88
CA THR A 16 -4.00 11.81 -2.62
C THR A 16 -3.72 10.39 -2.14
N ILE A 17 -3.69 10.23 -0.81
CA ILE A 17 -3.30 9.00 -0.12
C ILE A 17 -4.43 8.61 0.84
N GLY A 18 -4.79 7.32 0.85
CA GLY A 18 -5.56 6.69 1.92
C GLY A 18 -4.75 5.52 2.48
N VAL A 19 -4.84 5.27 3.78
CA VAL A 19 -4.07 4.22 4.43
C VAL A 19 -4.96 3.43 5.37
N GLU A 20 -4.90 2.11 5.24
CA GLU A 20 -5.50 1.15 6.18
C GLU A 20 -4.35 0.41 6.88
N VAL A 21 -4.29 0.47 8.22
CA VAL A 21 -3.29 -0.23 9.04
C VAL A 21 -4.00 -1.16 10.01
N GLU A 22 -3.87 -2.46 9.77
CA GLU A 22 -4.39 -3.49 10.65
C GLU A 22 -3.45 -3.66 11.87
N MET A 23 -4.03 -3.72 13.05
CA MET A 23 -3.31 -3.84 14.33
C MET A 23 -4.11 -4.62 15.37
N ASN A 24 -3.40 -5.07 16.39
CA ASN A 24 -3.90 -5.86 17.50
C ASN A 24 -3.41 -5.26 18.83
N SER A 25 -3.83 -5.83 19.95
CA SER A 25 -3.38 -5.45 21.31
C SER A 25 -3.75 -4.01 21.71
N ILE A 26 -4.68 -3.39 20.99
CA ILE A 26 -5.28 -2.10 21.34
C ILE A 26 -6.77 -2.13 21.00
N THR A 27 -7.62 -1.61 21.89
CA THR A 27 -9.04 -1.47 21.58
C THR A 27 -9.27 -0.30 20.62
N ARG A 28 -10.32 -0.39 19.80
CA ARG A 28 -10.71 0.67 18.86
C ARG A 28 -10.97 2.01 19.57
N GLU A 29 -11.65 1.97 20.71
CA GLU A 29 -11.88 3.15 21.56
C GLU A 29 -10.57 3.77 22.04
N ARG A 30 -9.65 2.96 22.59
CA ARG A 30 -8.36 3.46 23.09
C ARG A 30 -7.52 4.05 21.97
N ALA A 31 -7.52 3.44 20.79
CA ALA A 31 -6.83 3.95 19.61
C ALA A 31 -7.42 5.30 19.16
N ALA A 32 -8.75 5.42 19.09
CA ALA A 32 -9.43 6.68 18.76
C ALA A 32 -9.14 7.78 19.79
N LYS A 33 -9.21 7.46 21.08
CA LYS A 33 -8.86 8.39 22.16
C LYS A 33 -7.44 8.93 22.03
N LEU A 34 -6.45 8.04 21.82
CA LEU A 34 -5.05 8.43 21.63
C LEU A 34 -4.86 9.32 20.39
N ALA A 35 -5.60 9.05 19.31
CA ALA A 35 -5.56 9.89 18.12
C ALA A 35 -6.13 11.28 18.41
N ALA A 36 -7.28 11.38 19.07
CA ALA A 36 -7.89 12.66 19.44
C ALA A 36 -7.02 13.48 20.42
N GLU A 37 -6.36 12.83 21.37
CA GLU A 37 -5.38 13.46 22.26
C GLU A 37 -4.17 13.98 21.47
N TYR A 38 -3.66 13.19 20.52
CA TYR A 38 -2.57 13.62 19.66
C TYR A 38 -2.93 14.82 18.79
N PHE A 39 -4.13 14.82 18.21
CA PHE A 39 -4.60 15.93 17.38
C PHE A 39 -4.95 17.18 18.19
N GLY A 40 -4.95 17.11 19.53
CA GLY A 40 -5.32 18.21 20.41
C GLY A 40 -6.81 18.56 20.37
N THR A 41 -7.64 17.73 19.75
CA THR A 41 -9.09 17.99 19.60
C THR A 41 -9.90 17.40 20.74
N GLY A 42 -9.40 16.34 21.40
CA GLY A 42 -10.14 15.58 22.40
C GLY A 42 -11.42 14.92 21.86
N ARG A 43 -11.69 15.03 20.56
CA ARG A 43 -12.91 14.57 19.92
C ARG A 43 -12.75 13.14 19.42
N TYR A 44 -13.34 12.19 20.15
CA TYR A 44 -13.50 10.80 19.74
C TYR A 44 -14.85 10.26 20.20
N GLU A 45 -15.48 9.39 19.41
CA GLU A 45 -16.77 8.79 19.76
C GLU A 45 -16.99 7.44 19.04
N ASN A 46 -17.96 6.68 19.54
CA ASN A 46 -18.44 5.47 18.86
C ASN A 46 -19.30 5.87 17.66
N THR A 47 -18.87 5.49 16.46
CA THR A 47 -19.54 5.81 15.20
C THR A 47 -20.07 4.57 14.48
N ALA A 48 -20.16 3.43 15.17
CA ALA A 48 -20.55 2.16 14.58
C ALA A 48 -21.92 2.18 13.89
N SER A 49 -22.86 3.00 14.36
CA SER A 49 -24.18 3.18 13.72
C SER A 49 -24.09 3.76 12.30
N ARG A 50 -23.07 4.59 12.03
CA ARG A 50 -22.84 5.24 10.74
C ARG A 50 -21.81 4.51 9.89
N ASN A 51 -20.74 4.02 10.50
CA ASN A 51 -19.60 3.42 9.80
C ASN A 51 -19.62 1.88 9.78
N GLY A 52 -20.45 1.23 10.61
CA GLY A 52 -20.41 -0.21 10.81
C GLY A 52 -19.18 -0.67 11.62
N TYR A 53 -18.87 -1.97 11.55
CA TYR A 53 -17.60 -2.57 12.02
C TYR A 53 -17.19 -2.20 13.46
N MET A 54 -18.14 -1.96 14.37
CA MET A 54 -17.82 -1.53 15.75
C MET A 54 -16.87 -0.32 15.80
N THR A 55 -17.02 0.59 14.84
CA THR A 55 -16.07 1.69 14.60
C THR A 55 -16.09 2.71 15.73
N TRP A 56 -14.90 3.11 16.15
CA TRP A 56 -14.66 4.35 16.88
C TRP A 56 -13.94 5.34 15.98
N SER A 57 -14.26 6.61 16.08
CA SER A 57 -13.65 7.66 15.26
C SER A 57 -12.99 8.72 16.12
N ALA A 58 -11.97 9.35 15.56
CA ALA A 58 -11.33 10.56 16.07
C ALA A 58 -11.26 11.60 14.95
N TRP A 59 -11.25 12.89 15.30
CA TRP A 59 -11.16 13.96 14.32
C TRP A 59 -9.90 14.80 14.52
N ASP A 60 -9.21 15.09 13.44
CA ASP A 60 -8.06 15.99 13.47
C ASP A 60 -8.48 17.46 13.51
N GLY A 61 -7.51 18.37 13.63
CA GLY A 61 -7.75 19.81 13.68
C GLY A 61 -8.41 20.40 12.42
N GLN A 62 -8.44 19.67 11.30
CA GLN A 62 -9.16 20.05 10.07
C GLN A 62 -10.58 19.47 10.03
N GLY A 63 -11.01 18.76 11.08
CA GLY A 63 -12.29 18.07 11.12
C GLY A 63 -12.35 16.82 10.24
N ARG A 64 -11.19 16.28 9.80
CA ARG A 64 -11.15 15.04 9.02
C ARG A 64 -11.25 13.83 9.95
N GLU A 65 -12.06 12.87 9.57
CA GLU A 65 -12.34 11.68 10.38
C GLU A 65 -11.30 10.57 10.17
N TRP A 66 -10.68 10.15 11.26
CA TRP A 66 -9.84 8.96 11.38
C TRP A 66 -10.65 7.86 12.04
N LYS A 67 -10.73 6.68 11.40
CA LYS A 67 -11.58 5.57 11.86
C LYS A 67 -10.73 4.45 12.44
N PHE A 68 -11.24 3.80 13.47
CA PHE A 68 -10.67 2.64 14.14
C PHE A 68 -11.75 1.56 14.18
N GLN A 69 -11.68 0.62 13.26
CA GLN A 69 -12.76 -0.33 12.97
C GLN A 69 -12.32 -1.78 13.21
N LYS A 70 -13.29 -2.68 13.32
CA LYS A 70 -13.03 -4.11 13.46
C LYS A 70 -12.69 -4.71 12.10
N ASP A 71 -11.54 -5.35 12.01
CA ASP A 71 -11.26 -6.30 10.94
C ASP A 71 -11.22 -7.73 11.51
N VAL A 72 -12.09 -8.59 10.99
CA VAL A 72 -12.22 -9.99 11.40
C VAL A 72 -11.02 -10.85 11.01
N SER A 73 -10.23 -10.41 10.02
CA SER A 73 -9.04 -11.10 9.53
C SER A 73 -7.90 -11.14 10.57
N ILE A 74 -7.88 -10.17 11.49
CA ILE A 74 -6.87 -10.02 12.53
C ILE A 74 -7.09 -11.10 13.60
N ALA A 75 -6.01 -11.76 14.02
CA ALA A 75 -6.04 -12.77 15.07
C ALA A 75 -6.34 -12.15 16.45
N GLY A 76 -6.81 -12.95 17.42
CA GLY A 76 -7.09 -12.50 18.79
C GLY A 76 -8.57 -12.21 19.06
N ASP A 77 -8.86 -11.62 20.21
CA ASP A 77 -10.23 -11.33 20.63
C ASP A 77 -10.83 -10.12 19.90
N ASP A 78 -12.16 -10.10 19.80
CA ASP A 78 -12.89 -9.10 19.04
C ASP A 78 -12.70 -7.66 19.52
N ALA A 79 -12.32 -7.42 20.78
CA ALA A 79 -12.11 -6.05 21.27
C ALA A 79 -10.81 -5.44 20.74
N HIS A 80 -9.80 -6.28 20.46
CA HIS A 80 -8.46 -5.85 20.08
C HIS A 80 -8.15 -5.95 18.58
N LYS A 81 -9.04 -6.56 17.79
CA LYS A 81 -8.98 -6.50 16.32
C LYS A 81 -9.28 -5.07 15.84
N CYS A 82 -8.25 -4.32 15.49
CA CYS A 82 -8.37 -2.89 15.24
C CYS A 82 -7.68 -2.51 13.93
N GLU A 83 -8.40 -1.90 13.00
CA GLU A 83 -7.86 -1.35 11.77
C GLU A 83 -8.01 0.18 11.81
N MET A 84 -6.89 0.90 11.68
CA MET A 84 -6.90 2.34 11.49
C MET A 84 -7.11 2.65 10.01
N VAL A 85 -8.11 3.46 9.69
CA VAL A 85 -8.38 3.97 8.35
C VAL A 85 -8.29 5.49 8.36
N THR A 86 -7.40 6.03 7.53
CA THR A 86 -7.16 7.48 7.46
C THR A 86 -8.28 8.19 6.69
N PRO A 87 -8.47 9.51 6.92
CA PRO A 87 -9.11 10.35 5.91
C PRO A 87 -8.25 10.40 4.64
N ILE A 88 -8.72 11.14 3.62
CA ILE A 88 -7.89 11.47 2.47
C ILE A 88 -6.74 12.37 2.96
N LEU A 89 -5.52 11.86 2.80
CA LEU A 89 -4.27 12.52 3.14
C LEU A 89 -3.58 13.08 1.90
N LYS A 90 -2.71 14.06 2.14
CA LYS A 90 -1.71 14.56 1.20
C LYS A 90 -0.32 14.21 1.70
N TYR A 91 0.70 14.41 0.86
CA TYR A 91 2.08 14.11 1.25
C TYR A 91 2.57 14.91 2.47
N GLU A 92 2.02 16.11 2.68
CA GLU A 92 2.27 16.95 3.86
C GLU A 92 1.75 16.35 5.18
N ASP A 93 0.75 15.46 5.12
CA ASP A 93 0.21 14.77 6.32
C ASP A 93 1.11 13.62 6.80
N MET A 94 2.21 13.34 6.11
CA MET A 94 3.08 12.19 6.41
C MET A 94 3.61 12.22 7.85
N GLU A 95 4.03 13.38 8.35
CA GLU A 95 4.55 13.46 9.73
C GLU A 95 3.43 13.21 10.76
N THR A 96 2.24 13.74 10.51
CA THR A 96 1.05 13.48 11.34
C THR A 96 0.74 11.99 11.42
N LEU A 97 0.72 11.31 10.27
CA LEU A 97 0.52 9.87 10.21
C LEU A 97 1.63 9.10 10.94
N GLN A 98 2.90 9.46 10.71
CA GLN A 98 4.04 8.81 11.34
C GLN A 98 4.03 8.94 12.86
N GLU A 99 3.73 10.13 13.39
CA GLU A 99 3.62 10.36 14.83
C GLU A 99 2.46 9.59 15.46
N LEU A 100 1.30 9.54 14.79
CA LEU A 100 0.19 8.71 15.25
C LEU A 100 0.58 7.22 15.34
N ILE A 101 1.28 6.69 14.33
CA ILE A 101 1.81 5.32 14.34
C ILE A 101 2.78 5.10 15.51
N ARG A 102 3.68 6.05 15.78
CA ARG A 102 4.62 5.97 16.92
C ARG A 102 3.87 5.92 18.25
N LYS A 103 2.80 6.72 18.41
CA LYS A 103 1.96 6.74 19.62
C LYS A 103 1.17 5.45 19.80
N LEU A 104 0.54 4.94 18.74
CA LEU A 104 -0.15 3.65 18.76
C LEU A 104 0.80 2.52 19.17
N ARG A 105 2.00 2.48 18.59
CA ARG A 105 3.05 1.53 18.99
C ARG A 105 3.38 1.67 20.48
N LYS A 106 3.62 2.89 20.97
CA LYS A 106 3.97 3.14 22.38
C LYS A 106 2.84 2.73 23.33
N ALA A 107 1.59 2.81 22.88
CA ALA A 107 0.42 2.35 23.64
C ALA A 107 0.23 0.82 23.66
N GLY A 108 1.05 0.08 22.93
CA GLY A 108 1.05 -1.38 22.89
C GLY A 108 0.37 -2.01 21.67
N ALA A 109 -0.09 -1.21 20.70
CA ALA A 109 -0.70 -1.72 19.48
C ALA A 109 0.33 -2.50 18.66
N LYS A 110 0.06 -3.75 18.28
CA LYS A 110 0.98 -4.62 17.53
C LYS A 110 0.50 -4.85 16.11
N SER A 111 1.41 -4.85 15.15
CA SER A 111 1.09 -5.15 13.74
C SER A 111 2.24 -5.90 13.10
N ASP A 112 1.95 -7.11 12.62
CA ASP A 112 2.86 -7.99 11.88
C ASP A 112 2.05 -9.17 11.29
N ALA A 113 2.62 -9.86 10.30
CA ALA A 113 1.92 -10.92 9.57
C ALA A 113 1.50 -12.12 10.45
N THR A 114 2.17 -12.39 11.58
CA THR A 114 1.80 -13.51 12.47
C THR A 114 0.44 -13.30 13.15
N ARG A 115 -0.07 -12.06 13.11
CA ARG A 115 -1.38 -11.66 13.63
C ARG A 115 -2.42 -11.50 12.53
N GLY A 116 -2.09 -11.84 11.29
CA GLY A 116 -2.94 -11.58 10.13
C GLY A 116 -2.87 -10.14 9.62
N CYS A 117 -2.11 -9.25 10.27
CA CYS A 117 -2.11 -7.83 9.95
C CYS A 117 -1.44 -7.50 8.61
N GLY A 118 -2.14 -6.73 7.79
CA GLY A 118 -1.68 -6.06 6.59
C GLY A 118 -1.66 -4.54 6.69
N VAL A 119 -1.11 -3.92 5.65
CA VAL A 119 -1.21 -2.49 5.39
C VAL A 119 -1.68 -2.28 3.95
N HIS A 120 -2.75 -1.51 3.76
CA HIS A 120 -3.27 -1.18 2.45
C HIS A 120 -3.04 0.30 2.16
N ILE A 121 -2.45 0.58 1.01
CA ILE A 121 -2.23 1.96 0.55
C ILE A 121 -3.15 2.22 -0.63
N HIS A 122 -3.97 3.25 -0.51
CA HIS A 122 -4.85 3.76 -1.56
C HIS A 122 -4.25 5.02 -2.17
N ILE A 123 -4.13 5.07 -3.50
CA ILE A 123 -3.76 6.28 -4.25
C ILE A 123 -4.96 6.75 -5.06
N GLY A 124 -5.26 8.05 -5.07
CA GLY A 124 -6.35 8.61 -5.88
C GLY A 124 -6.23 8.25 -7.37
N ALA A 125 -7.32 7.79 -7.99
CA ALA A 125 -7.30 7.30 -9.37
C ALA A 125 -7.75 8.34 -10.42
N ASN A 126 -8.10 9.57 -10.02
CA ASN A 126 -8.74 10.56 -10.90
C ASN A 126 -7.90 10.91 -12.14
N ASP A 127 -6.57 10.96 -12.01
CA ASP A 127 -5.66 11.29 -13.12
C ASP A 127 -5.22 10.06 -13.92
N HIS A 128 -5.79 8.89 -13.65
CA HIS A 128 -5.50 7.67 -14.39
C HIS A 128 -6.47 7.46 -15.54
N THR A 129 -5.92 6.98 -16.66
CA THR A 129 -6.67 6.48 -17.80
C THR A 129 -6.57 4.96 -17.86
N PRO A 130 -7.40 4.27 -18.66
CA PRO A 130 -7.24 2.83 -18.88
C PRO A 130 -5.83 2.43 -19.38
N GLN A 131 -5.16 3.33 -20.12
CA GLN A 131 -3.79 3.10 -20.56
C GLN A 131 -2.79 3.16 -19.40
N THR A 132 -2.89 4.16 -18.52
CA THR A 132 -1.97 4.29 -17.38
C THR A 132 -2.24 3.19 -16.34
N MET A 133 -3.49 2.77 -16.15
CA MET A 133 -3.82 1.58 -15.36
C MET A 133 -3.19 0.31 -15.95
N ARG A 134 -3.29 0.10 -17.28
CA ARG A 134 -2.55 -1.02 -17.91
C ARG A 134 -1.05 -0.92 -17.68
N ASN A 135 -0.46 0.26 -17.78
CA ASN A 135 0.96 0.44 -17.51
C ASN A 135 1.30 0.05 -16.08
N LEU A 136 0.50 0.47 -15.10
CA LEU A 136 0.69 0.12 -13.69
C LEU A 136 0.61 -1.39 -13.46
N ALA A 137 -0.38 -2.08 -14.06
CA ALA A 137 -0.48 -3.53 -14.00
C ALA A 137 0.78 -4.23 -14.55
N ASN A 138 1.31 -3.75 -15.67
CA ASN A 138 2.54 -4.28 -16.26
C ASN A 138 3.79 -3.97 -15.40
N ILE A 139 3.88 -2.76 -14.82
CA ILE A 139 4.97 -2.40 -13.91
C ILE A 139 4.94 -3.30 -12.68
N MET A 140 3.76 -3.48 -12.07
CA MET A 140 3.61 -4.37 -10.91
C MET A 140 4.00 -5.81 -11.26
N ALA A 141 3.44 -6.37 -12.33
CA ALA A 141 3.74 -7.75 -12.75
C ALA A 141 5.24 -7.97 -13.04
N SER A 142 5.95 -6.98 -13.58
CA SER A 142 7.39 -7.11 -13.87
C SER A 142 8.30 -7.02 -12.63
N HIS A 143 7.80 -6.55 -11.49
CA HIS A 143 8.59 -6.31 -10.28
C HIS A 143 8.03 -7.00 -9.01
N GLU A 144 6.85 -7.61 -9.05
CA GLU A 144 6.17 -8.16 -7.88
C GLU A 144 7.00 -9.20 -7.12
N SER A 145 7.77 -10.06 -7.81
CA SER A 145 8.68 -11.01 -7.15
C SER A 145 9.80 -10.30 -6.37
N LEU A 146 10.39 -9.26 -6.98
CA LEU A 146 11.45 -8.47 -6.38
C LEU A 146 10.94 -7.65 -5.19
N ILE A 147 9.72 -7.11 -5.28
CA ILE A 147 9.04 -6.42 -4.18
C ILE A 147 8.71 -7.40 -3.06
N ALA A 148 8.21 -8.59 -3.38
CA ALA A 148 7.89 -9.62 -2.40
C ALA A 148 9.11 -10.07 -1.61
N GLU A 149 10.25 -10.29 -2.29
CA GLU A 149 11.53 -10.63 -1.66
C GLU A 149 12.07 -9.46 -0.81
N ALA A 150 12.04 -8.24 -1.33
CA ALA A 150 12.52 -7.05 -0.63
C ALA A 150 11.75 -6.79 0.69
N LEU A 151 10.44 -7.04 0.68
CA LEU A 151 9.56 -6.81 1.81
C LEU A 151 9.36 -8.03 2.71
N ASP A 152 9.94 -9.18 2.35
CA ASP A 152 9.76 -10.46 3.04
C ASP A 152 8.27 -10.77 3.31
N LEU A 153 7.47 -10.70 2.24
CA LEU A 153 6.02 -10.86 2.35
C LEU A 153 5.66 -12.28 2.77
N ASP A 154 4.68 -12.37 3.67
CA ASP A 154 4.21 -13.66 4.16
C ASP A 154 3.57 -14.47 3.03
N ARG A 155 4.03 -15.72 2.86
CA ARG A 155 3.55 -16.61 1.79
C ARG A 155 2.07 -16.94 1.93
N GLY A 156 1.56 -17.07 3.16
CA GLY A 156 0.15 -17.31 3.43
C GLY A 156 -0.72 -16.16 2.95
N ARG A 157 -0.33 -14.92 3.26
CA ARG A 157 -0.98 -13.69 2.78
C ARG A 157 -0.91 -13.59 1.26
N MET A 158 0.25 -13.83 0.65
CA MET A 158 0.39 -13.82 -0.81
C MET A 158 -0.52 -14.84 -1.49
N ASN A 159 -0.74 -16.01 -0.90
CA ASN A 159 -1.60 -17.03 -1.49
C ASN A 159 -3.10 -16.74 -1.36
N ARG A 160 -3.51 -15.87 -0.43
CA ARG A 160 -4.94 -15.68 -0.07
C ARG A 160 -5.44 -14.26 -0.23
N TYR A 161 -4.71 -13.28 0.28
CA TYR A 161 -5.18 -11.92 0.51
C TYR A 161 -4.51 -10.89 -0.39
N CYS A 162 -3.28 -11.14 -0.83
CA CYS A 162 -2.50 -10.26 -1.69
C CYS A 162 -1.78 -11.04 -2.81
N ARG A 163 -2.54 -11.78 -3.62
CA ARG A 163 -1.99 -12.54 -4.75
C ARG A 163 -1.30 -11.62 -5.75
N THR A 164 -0.32 -12.16 -6.45
CA THR A 164 0.30 -11.48 -7.59
C THR A 164 -0.73 -11.10 -8.66
N VAL A 165 -0.34 -10.24 -9.60
CA VAL A 165 -1.23 -9.82 -10.69
C VAL A 165 -1.67 -11.07 -11.47
N ASP A 166 -2.99 -11.27 -11.62
CA ASP A 166 -3.52 -12.47 -12.30
C ASP A 166 -2.99 -12.54 -13.75
N PRO A 167 -2.30 -13.62 -14.15
CA PRO A 167 -1.71 -13.73 -15.48
C PRO A 167 -2.74 -13.66 -16.62
N ARG A 168 -3.96 -14.17 -16.41
CA ARG A 168 -5.05 -14.13 -17.40
C ARG A 168 -5.59 -12.72 -17.53
N PHE A 169 -5.73 -11.99 -16.42
CA PHE A 169 -6.03 -10.56 -16.44
C PHE A 169 -4.99 -9.81 -17.27
N LEU A 170 -3.71 -10.03 -16.98
CA LEU A 170 -2.60 -9.34 -17.63
C LEU A 170 -2.53 -9.63 -19.13
N GLU A 171 -2.74 -10.88 -19.53
CA GLU A 171 -2.81 -11.29 -20.94
C GLU A 171 -3.95 -10.58 -21.66
N GLN A 172 -5.18 -10.66 -21.13
CA GLN A 172 -6.36 -10.06 -21.75
C GLN A 172 -6.27 -8.54 -21.78
N LEU A 173 -5.72 -7.92 -20.74
CA LEU A 173 -5.50 -6.48 -20.65
C LEU A 173 -4.55 -6.00 -21.77
N ASN A 174 -3.45 -6.71 -21.98
CA ASN A 174 -2.45 -6.37 -22.99
C ASN A 174 -2.89 -6.72 -24.42
N LYS A 175 -3.73 -7.75 -24.60
CA LYS A 175 -4.36 -8.09 -25.87
C LYS A 175 -5.42 -7.06 -26.27
N LYS A 176 -6.37 -6.77 -25.38
CA LYS A 176 -7.54 -5.92 -25.68
C LYS A 176 -7.25 -4.42 -25.60
N LYS A 177 -6.31 -3.98 -24.76
CA LYS A 177 -5.87 -2.58 -24.63
C LYS A 177 -7.07 -1.62 -24.43
N PRO A 178 -7.85 -1.77 -23.34
CA PRO A 178 -9.12 -1.08 -23.15
C PRO A 178 -8.96 0.44 -23.25
N LYS A 179 -9.99 1.11 -23.79
CA LYS A 179 -10.04 2.56 -24.00
C LYS A 179 -10.94 3.31 -23.02
N THR A 180 -11.75 2.58 -22.24
CA THR A 180 -12.63 3.14 -21.21
C THR A 180 -12.45 2.39 -19.90
N MET A 181 -12.74 3.04 -18.77
CA MET A 181 -12.67 2.40 -17.45
C MET A 181 -13.68 1.24 -17.34
N SER A 182 -14.86 1.35 -17.97
CA SER A 182 -15.82 0.25 -18.03
C SER A 182 -15.22 -0.99 -18.71
N LYS A 183 -14.55 -0.83 -19.86
CA LYS A 183 -13.90 -1.96 -20.55
C LYS A 183 -12.73 -2.53 -19.75
N LEU A 184 -12.01 -1.70 -18.99
CA LEU A 184 -10.98 -2.15 -18.05
C LEU A 184 -11.61 -2.99 -16.92
N ALA A 185 -12.72 -2.53 -16.34
CA ALA A 185 -13.47 -3.25 -15.32
C ALA A 185 -13.98 -4.59 -15.84
N ASP A 186 -14.51 -4.64 -17.05
CA ASP A 186 -14.97 -5.89 -17.67
C ASP A 186 -13.85 -6.92 -17.81
N ILE A 187 -12.63 -6.48 -18.16
CA ILE A 187 -11.46 -7.36 -18.21
C ILE A 187 -11.07 -7.81 -16.79
N TRP A 188 -11.01 -6.88 -15.83
CA TRP A 188 -10.67 -7.16 -14.43
C TRP A 188 -11.59 -8.23 -13.84
N TYR A 189 -12.90 -8.00 -13.85
CA TYR A 189 -13.87 -8.92 -13.26
C TYR A 189 -14.05 -10.20 -14.09
N GLY A 190 -14.08 -10.08 -15.42
CA GLY A 190 -14.35 -11.19 -16.32
C GLY A 190 -13.27 -12.28 -16.26
N THR A 191 -12.00 -11.89 -16.25
CA THR A 191 -10.87 -12.84 -16.21
C THR A 191 -10.73 -13.57 -14.87
N GLN A 192 -11.27 -12.98 -13.82
CA GLN A 192 -11.23 -13.52 -12.46
C GLN A 192 -12.52 -14.27 -12.08
N GLY A 193 -13.52 -14.34 -12.97
CA GLY A 193 -14.82 -14.95 -12.67
C GLY A 193 -15.65 -14.16 -11.64
N CYS A 194 -15.33 -12.89 -11.41
CA CYS A 194 -15.84 -12.08 -10.31
C CYS A 194 -16.85 -11.01 -10.79
N ASN A 195 -17.71 -11.34 -11.75
CA ASN A 195 -18.62 -10.37 -12.38
C ASN A 195 -19.79 -9.90 -11.49
N TYR A 196 -20.04 -10.57 -10.37
CA TYR A 196 -21.08 -10.21 -9.40
C TYR A 196 -20.64 -9.04 -8.51
N GLY A 197 -21.60 -8.35 -7.87
CA GLY A 197 -21.31 -7.43 -6.77
C GLY A 197 -20.29 -6.32 -7.09
N ARG A 198 -20.17 -5.87 -8.35
CA ARG A 198 -19.12 -4.92 -8.77
C ARG A 198 -19.18 -3.55 -8.09
N SER A 199 -20.34 -3.18 -7.51
CA SER A 199 -20.56 -1.97 -6.73
C SER A 199 -20.49 -2.20 -5.22
N GLN A 200 -20.40 -3.45 -4.76
CA GLN A 200 -20.35 -3.80 -3.36
C GLN A 200 -18.95 -3.56 -2.81
N HIS A 201 -18.84 -3.40 -1.49
CA HIS A 201 -17.52 -3.35 -0.84
C HIS A 201 -16.77 -4.67 -1.02
N TYR A 202 -17.45 -5.82 -0.91
CA TYR A 202 -16.85 -7.14 -1.03
C TYR A 202 -17.03 -7.72 -2.44
N ASN A 203 -15.93 -8.21 -3.01
CA ASN A 203 -15.86 -8.94 -4.26
C ASN A 203 -14.54 -9.73 -4.27
N ASP A 204 -14.52 -10.94 -4.80
CA ASP A 204 -13.34 -11.81 -4.70
C ASP A 204 -12.16 -11.38 -5.58
N SER A 205 -12.39 -10.49 -6.55
CA SER A 205 -11.31 -9.87 -7.33
C SER A 205 -10.41 -8.95 -6.50
N ARG A 206 -10.79 -8.63 -5.26
CA ARG A 206 -10.04 -7.71 -4.42
C ARG A 206 -8.70 -8.24 -3.91
N TYR A 207 -8.50 -9.55 -3.91
CA TYR A 207 -7.39 -10.21 -3.21
C TYR A 207 -6.12 -10.31 -4.06
N HIS A 208 -5.64 -9.16 -4.53
CA HIS A 208 -4.42 -9.01 -5.31
C HIS A 208 -3.57 -7.84 -4.79
N MET A 209 -2.24 -7.96 -4.90
CA MET A 209 -1.27 -6.92 -4.50
C MET A 209 -1.60 -5.56 -5.12
N LEU A 210 -2.08 -5.57 -6.37
CA LEU A 210 -2.65 -4.45 -7.07
C LEU A 210 -4.14 -4.73 -7.28
N ASN A 211 -4.99 -4.03 -6.54
CA ASN A 211 -6.43 -4.23 -6.57
C ASN A 211 -7.15 -3.08 -7.28
N TYR A 212 -7.74 -3.37 -8.44
CA TYR A 212 -8.56 -2.42 -9.19
C TYR A 212 -10.04 -2.41 -8.84
N HIS A 213 -10.54 -3.35 -8.03
CA HIS A 213 -11.90 -3.23 -7.53
C HIS A 213 -12.10 -1.90 -6.76
N ALA A 214 -11.09 -1.46 -5.99
CA ALA A 214 -11.10 -0.17 -5.32
C ALA A 214 -11.19 1.02 -6.30
N THR A 215 -10.74 0.86 -7.55
CA THR A 215 -10.85 1.92 -8.57
C THR A 215 -12.29 2.09 -8.98
N PHE A 216 -13.02 0.99 -9.13
CA PHE A 216 -14.40 1.00 -9.61
C PHE A 216 -15.42 1.28 -8.50
N THR A 217 -15.07 1.09 -7.23
CA THR A 217 -15.98 1.33 -6.09
C THR A 217 -15.62 2.53 -5.22
N LYS A 218 -14.33 2.83 -5.05
CA LYS A 218 -13.82 3.90 -4.17
C LYS A 218 -13.11 5.03 -4.92
N GLY A 219 -12.89 4.91 -6.23
CA GLY A 219 -12.12 5.90 -7.01
C GLY A 219 -10.61 5.94 -6.66
N THR A 220 -10.06 4.82 -6.18
CA THR A 220 -8.63 4.72 -5.78
C THR A 220 -7.96 3.48 -6.37
N ILE A 221 -6.65 3.48 -6.51
CA ILE A 221 -5.86 2.27 -6.74
C ILE A 221 -5.42 1.75 -5.38
N GLU A 222 -5.75 0.49 -5.07
CA GLU A 222 -5.34 -0.13 -3.81
C GLU A 222 -4.10 -1.01 -4.02
N PHE A 223 -3.10 -0.79 -3.18
CA PHE A 223 -1.93 -1.65 -3.02
C PHE A 223 -2.07 -2.45 -1.71
N ARG A 224 -2.36 -3.75 -1.83
CA ARG A 224 -2.75 -4.63 -0.70
C ARG A 224 -1.62 -5.56 -0.22
N LEU A 225 -0.38 -5.31 -0.62
CA LEU A 225 0.72 -6.25 -0.35
C LEU A 225 1.39 -6.09 1.02
N PHE A 226 1.38 -4.90 1.61
CA PHE A 226 2.32 -4.56 2.66
C PHE A 226 1.98 -5.23 4.00
N GLN A 227 3.02 -5.39 4.81
CA GLN A 227 3.00 -5.86 6.20
C GLN A 227 4.20 -5.25 6.91
N PHE A 228 4.08 -5.02 8.21
CA PHE A 228 5.25 -4.69 9.01
C PHE A 228 6.06 -5.94 9.34
N ASP A 229 7.35 -5.73 9.57
CA ASP A 229 8.25 -6.79 10.01
C ASP A 229 7.81 -7.36 11.36
N ALA A 230 7.90 -8.68 11.53
CA ALA A 230 7.75 -9.27 12.85
C ALA A 230 8.83 -8.72 13.81
N PRO A 231 8.51 -8.58 15.10
CA PRO A 231 9.50 -8.21 16.10
C PRO A 231 10.72 -9.15 16.08
N ALA A 232 11.91 -8.57 16.02
CA ALA A 232 13.20 -9.26 16.06
C ALA A 232 14.17 -8.50 16.98
N ASP A 233 15.25 -9.16 17.41
CA ASP A 233 16.35 -8.56 18.17
C ASP A 233 15.90 -7.84 19.46
N GLY A 234 14.99 -8.47 20.21
CA GLY A 234 14.46 -7.94 21.46
C GLY A 234 13.41 -6.83 21.32
N LYS A 235 13.03 -6.45 20.08
CA LYS A 235 11.90 -5.54 19.86
C LYS A 235 10.57 -6.24 20.16
N GLN A 236 9.61 -5.51 20.70
CA GLN A 236 8.32 -6.07 21.13
C GLN A 236 7.17 -5.89 20.12
N ASN A 237 7.41 -5.18 19.00
CA ASN A 237 6.38 -4.80 18.03
C ASN A 237 6.96 -4.52 16.64
N GLY A 238 6.22 -4.91 15.59
CA GLY A 238 6.49 -4.60 14.18
C GLY A 238 6.05 -3.22 13.69
N LEU A 239 5.04 -2.60 14.32
CA LEU A 239 4.42 -1.34 13.86
C LEU A 239 5.48 -0.22 13.69
N HIS A 240 5.75 0.20 12.44
CA HIS A 240 6.92 1.04 12.16
C HIS A 240 6.64 2.19 11.21
N ALA A 241 6.62 3.43 11.73
CA ALA A 241 6.33 4.65 10.97
C ALA A 241 7.22 4.83 9.72
N GLY A 242 8.51 4.52 9.80
CA GLY A 242 9.42 4.63 8.65
C GLY A 242 9.16 3.58 7.56
N GLN A 243 8.61 2.42 7.91
CA GLN A 243 8.20 1.41 6.93
C GLN A 243 6.94 1.87 6.22
N LEU A 244 5.96 2.36 6.99
CA LEU A 244 4.72 2.90 6.43
C LEU A 244 4.98 4.01 5.42
N LYS A 245 5.83 5.00 5.77
CA LYS A 245 6.25 6.06 4.84
C LYS A 245 6.86 5.48 3.55
N SER A 246 7.71 4.46 3.68
CA SER A 246 8.37 3.83 2.54
C SER A 246 7.37 3.12 1.61
N TYR A 247 6.34 2.47 2.17
CA TYR A 247 5.25 1.86 1.41
C TYR A 247 4.46 2.90 0.62
N ILE A 248 4.07 3.99 1.29
CA ILE A 248 3.35 5.10 0.66
C ILE A 248 4.18 5.72 -0.47
N GLN A 249 5.46 6.01 -0.23
CA GLN A 249 6.37 6.53 -1.25
C GLN A 249 6.49 5.61 -2.46
N LEU A 250 6.57 4.29 -2.25
CA LEU A 250 6.58 3.31 -3.35
C LEU A 250 5.28 3.36 -4.15
N CYS A 251 4.11 3.32 -3.51
CA CYS A 251 2.82 3.38 -4.20
C CYS A 251 2.64 4.66 -5.02
N LEU A 252 3.00 5.81 -4.43
CA LEU A 252 2.95 7.09 -5.11
C LEU A 252 3.86 7.10 -6.36
N ALA A 253 5.09 6.59 -6.23
CA ALA A 253 6.05 6.55 -7.33
C ALA A 253 5.63 5.60 -8.44
N LEU A 254 5.08 4.43 -8.10
CA LEU A 254 4.54 3.47 -9.07
C LEU A 254 3.37 4.07 -9.85
N SER A 255 2.45 4.72 -9.13
CA SER A 255 1.31 5.44 -9.69
C SER A 255 1.76 6.54 -10.65
N GLN A 256 2.72 7.36 -10.23
CA GLN A 256 3.28 8.43 -11.05
C GLN A 256 4.02 7.90 -12.30
N MET A 257 4.89 6.90 -12.14
CA MET A 257 5.60 6.28 -13.26
C MET A 257 4.64 5.73 -14.31
N ALA A 258 3.52 5.12 -13.88
CA ALA A 258 2.52 4.58 -14.79
C ALA A 258 1.84 5.65 -15.66
N LYS A 259 1.74 6.89 -15.15
CA LYS A 259 1.23 8.07 -15.90
C LYS A 259 2.26 8.61 -16.89
N GLU A 260 3.55 8.58 -16.55
CA GLU A 260 4.61 9.15 -17.39
C GLU A 260 5.04 8.25 -18.56
N VAL A 261 5.01 6.93 -18.38
CA VAL A 261 5.44 6.02 -19.44
C VAL A 261 4.34 5.84 -20.48
N ARG A 262 4.72 5.85 -21.77
CA ARG A 262 3.78 5.55 -22.87
C ARG A 262 3.26 4.11 -22.78
N THR A 263 4.15 3.17 -22.46
CA THR A 263 3.88 1.74 -22.34
C THR A 263 4.82 1.13 -21.31
N ALA A 264 4.35 0.11 -20.59
CA ALA A 264 5.20 -0.74 -19.75
C ALA A 264 5.13 -2.21 -20.19
N SER A 265 6.22 -2.95 -19.97
CA SER A 265 6.31 -4.39 -20.24
C SER A 265 6.02 -5.18 -18.96
N PRO A 266 5.21 -6.25 -19.02
CA PRO A 266 4.98 -7.14 -17.87
C PRO A 266 6.12 -8.15 -17.64
N LYS A 267 7.09 -8.24 -18.57
CA LYS A 267 8.19 -9.19 -18.47
C LYS A 267 8.97 -8.96 -17.18
N PRO A 268 9.24 -10.01 -16.38
CA PRO A 268 10.07 -9.90 -15.19
C PRO A 268 11.41 -9.22 -15.50
N GLN A 269 11.88 -8.40 -14.57
CA GLN A 269 13.22 -7.84 -14.68
C GLN A 269 14.30 -8.93 -14.57
N GLN A 270 15.50 -8.56 -14.99
CA GLN A 270 16.69 -9.40 -14.89
C GLN A 270 17.13 -9.55 -13.42
N ASN A 271 17.28 -10.80 -12.96
CA ASN A 271 17.40 -11.18 -11.55
C ASN A 271 18.80 -11.69 -11.16
N GLU A 272 19.83 -11.52 -11.99
CA GLU A 272 21.18 -12.03 -11.70
C GLU A 272 21.77 -11.39 -10.43
N ASN A 273 21.39 -10.13 -10.17
CA ASN A 273 21.65 -9.44 -8.91
C ASN A 273 20.38 -8.64 -8.50
N PRO A 274 19.51 -9.22 -7.66
CA PRO A 274 18.27 -8.57 -7.21
C PRO A 274 18.51 -7.24 -6.51
N LYS A 275 19.56 -7.12 -5.68
CA LYS A 275 19.87 -5.86 -4.98
C LYS A 275 20.25 -4.75 -5.95
N TYR A 276 21.08 -5.05 -6.95
CA TYR A 276 21.42 -4.10 -8.02
C TYR A 276 20.19 -3.69 -8.82
N ALA A 277 19.38 -4.68 -9.25
CA ALA A 277 18.17 -4.44 -10.03
C ALA A 277 17.20 -3.50 -9.27
N MET A 278 16.93 -3.79 -7.99
CA MET A 278 16.09 -2.93 -7.16
C MET A 278 16.67 -1.53 -7.01
N ARG A 279 17.96 -1.39 -6.68
CA ARG A 279 18.58 -0.06 -6.53
C ARG A 279 18.44 0.77 -7.82
N THR A 280 18.75 0.19 -8.98
CA THR A 280 18.65 0.92 -10.25
C THR A 280 17.21 1.29 -10.59
N TRP A 281 16.25 0.45 -10.24
CA TRP A 281 14.83 0.74 -10.42
C TRP A 281 14.35 1.86 -9.49
N LEU A 282 14.73 1.84 -8.21
CA LEU A 282 14.43 2.91 -7.25
C LEU A 282 14.96 4.28 -7.71
N LEU A 283 16.15 4.31 -8.31
CA LEU A 283 16.67 5.55 -8.91
C LEU A 283 15.80 6.06 -10.06
N ARG A 284 15.27 5.16 -10.90
CA ARG A 284 14.32 5.52 -11.97
C ARG A 284 12.95 5.94 -11.44
N LEU A 285 12.55 5.44 -10.28
CA LEU A 285 11.34 5.86 -9.57
C LEU A 285 11.50 7.21 -8.84
N GLY A 286 12.71 7.76 -8.77
CA GLY A 286 12.98 9.05 -8.14
C GLY A 286 13.36 8.97 -6.66
N PHE A 287 13.79 7.80 -6.15
CA PHE A 287 14.20 7.64 -4.75
C PHE A 287 15.60 8.20 -4.53
N ILE A 288 15.76 9.53 -4.60
CA ILE A 288 17.06 10.22 -4.54
C ILE A 288 17.08 11.19 -3.34
N GLY A 289 18.22 11.31 -2.66
CA GLY A 289 18.38 12.20 -1.51
C GLY A 289 17.92 11.58 -0.19
N ASP A 290 17.99 12.37 0.89
CA ASP A 290 17.75 11.88 2.25
C ASP A 290 16.29 11.52 2.53
N GLU A 291 15.35 12.19 1.86
CA GLU A 291 13.92 11.94 1.98
C GLU A 291 13.51 10.48 1.72
N PHE A 292 14.23 9.81 0.82
CA PHE A 292 13.97 8.42 0.42
C PHE A 292 15.00 7.44 0.98
N LYS A 293 15.90 7.88 1.88
CA LYS A 293 16.96 7.03 2.45
C LYS A 293 16.40 5.78 3.12
N THR A 294 15.38 5.96 3.96
CA THR A 294 14.70 4.85 4.65
C THR A 294 14.06 3.87 3.67
N ALA A 295 13.43 4.38 2.61
CA ALA A 295 12.75 3.52 1.65
C ALA A 295 13.75 2.75 0.77
N ARG A 296 14.87 3.37 0.38
CA ARG A 296 15.98 2.68 -0.30
C ARG A 296 16.55 1.56 0.55
N ASP A 297 16.83 1.82 1.82
CA ASP A 297 17.34 0.80 2.75
C ASP A 297 16.34 -0.36 2.87
N LEU A 298 15.09 -0.05 3.20
CA LEU A 298 14.03 -1.04 3.38
C LEU A 298 13.88 -1.97 2.17
N LEU A 299 13.87 -1.39 0.97
CA LEU A 299 13.61 -2.13 -0.27
C LEU A 299 14.85 -2.88 -0.80
N THR A 300 16.05 -2.65 -0.25
CA THR A 300 17.28 -3.29 -0.77
C THR A 300 18.00 -4.19 0.22
N ARG A 301 17.86 -3.94 1.53
CA ARG A 301 18.67 -4.61 2.57
C ARG A 301 18.56 -6.14 2.61
N ARG A 302 17.40 -6.70 2.21
CA ARG A 302 17.14 -8.15 2.21
C ARG A 302 17.55 -8.86 0.92
N LEU A 303 17.73 -8.11 -0.17
CA LEU A 303 17.97 -8.69 -1.48
C LEU A 303 19.40 -9.25 -1.57
N ALA A 304 19.56 -10.38 -2.26
CA ALA A 304 20.87 -10.95 -2.51
C ALA A 304 21.71 -10.07 -3.46
N GLY A 305 23.04 -10.16 -3.34
CA GLY A 305 23.99 -9.47 -4.20
C GLY A 305 24.44 -8.09 -3.71
N ASP A 306 25.07 -7.35 -4.62
CA ASP A 306 25.72 -6.06 -4.38
C ASP A 306 24.97 -4.89 -5.05
N THR A 307 25.17 -3.66 -4.57
CA THR A 307 24.50 -2.47 -5.12
C THR A 307 25.21 -1.81 -6.30
N ALA A 308 26.50 -2.08 -6.50
CA ALA A 308 27.36 -1.43 -7.49
C ALA A 308 27.49 -2.24 -8.78
N PHE A 309 27.54 -3.57 -8.71
CA PHE A 309 27.81 -4.43 -9.87
C PHE A 309 26.61 -5.31 -10.24
N ARG A 310 26.29 -5.37 -11.53
CA ARG A 310 25.20 -6.21 -12.05
C ARG A 310 25.52 -7.70 -12.00
N THR A 311 26.77 -8.08 -12.22
CA THR A 311 27.27 -9.45 -12.15
C THR A 311 28.43 -9.52 -11.16
N ALA A 312 28.66 -10.68 -10.55
CA ALA A 312 29.86 -10.88 -9.74
C ALA A 312 31.12 -10.50 -10.55
N ARG A 313 32.09 -9.84 -9.92
CA ARG A 313 33.40 -9.64 -10.54
C ARG A 313 34.01 -11.04 -10.75
N ARG A 314 34.43 -11.32 -11.98
CA ARG A 314 35.35 -12.43 -12.26
C ARG A 314 36.70 -12.11 -11.64
#